data_AF-A0A7Y0SPQ3-F1
#
_entry.id   AF-A0A7Y0SPQ3-F1
#
_cell.length_a   1.000
_cell.length_b   1.000
_cell.length_c   1.000
_cell.angle_alpha   90.00
_cell.angle_beta   90.00
_cell.angle_gamma   90.00
#
_symmetry.space_group_name_H-M   'P 1'
#
loop_
_entity.id
_entity.type
_entity.pdbx_description
1 polymer ?
#
loop_
_entity_poly.entity_id
_entity_poly.type
_entity_poly.pdbx_seq_one_letter_code
_entity_poly.pdbx_strand_id
1 'polypeptide(L)'
;KMSRHKTPWYKGDTIPVGIGQGYWTATPMQIAKATSVLVNEGEVIAPHLLKATIENGNDFEEQQTTEYVTYPPIKNVPKKYWDMAKEGMRRVNHGTRGTARRSFYKMNYETA
;
A
#
# COMPACT_ATOMS: atom_id res chain seq x y z
N LYS A 1 7.78 -22.39 5.42
CA LYS A 1 7.61 -23.73 4.79
C LYS A 1 8.16 -24.86 5.65
N MET A 2 9.41 -24.79 6.12
CA MET A 2 10.01 -25.80 7.00
C MET A 2 9.27 -25.96 8.35
N SER A 3 8.88 -24.87 9.01
CA SER A 3 8.13 -24.94 10.29
C SER A 3 6.73 -25.58 10.15
N ARG A 4 6.02 -25.36 9.03
CA ARG A 4 4.65 -25.89 8.82
C ARG A 4 4.60 -27.23 8.09
N HIS A 5 5.43 -27.42 7.07
CA HIS A 5 5.38 -28.58 6.17
C HIS A 5 6.65 -29.43 6.20
N LYS A 6 7.63 -29.12 7.07
CA LYS A 6 8.90 -29.87 7.24
C LYS A 6 9.68 -30.14 5.95
N THR A 7 9.48 -29.30 4.93
CA THR A 7 10.16 -29.38 3.64
C THR A 7 11.02 -28.13 3.40
N PRO A 8 12.17 -28.28 2.72
CA PRO A 8 13.02 -27.15 2.36
C PRO A 8 12.32 -26.25 1.32
N TRP A 9 12.88 -25.05 1.12
CA TRP A 9 12.43 -24.14 0.07
C TRP A 9 13.02 -24.56 -1.28
N TYR A 10 12.19 -24.70 -2.30
CA TYR A 10 12.61 -25.05 -3.65
C TYR A 10 12.51 -23.82 -4.55
N LYS A 11 13.30 -23.77 -5.62
CA LYS A 11 13.28 -22.65 -6.58
C LYS A 11 11.88 -22.39 -7.15
N GLY A 12 11.10 -23.44 -7.36
CA GLY A 12 9.72 -23.33 -7.84
C GLY A 12 8.76 -22.65 -6.87
N ASP A 13 9.06 -22.61 -5.57
CA ASP A 13 8.22 -21.93 -4.57
C ASP A 13 8.31 -20.40 -4.69
N THR A 14 9.41 -19.88 -5.25
CA THR A 14 9.65 -18.42 -5.36
C THR A 14 8.84 -17.79 -6.49
N ILE A 15 8.59 -18.52 -7.58
CA ILE A 15 7.98 -17.95 -8.80
C ILE A 15 6.54 -17.42 -8.55
N PRO A 16 5.64 -18.17 -7.89
CA PRO A 16 4.29 -17.68 -7.61
C PRO A 16 4.28 -16.47 -6.65
N VAL A 17 5.23 -16.42 -5.72
CA VAL A 17 5.37 -15.32 -4.76
C VAL A 17 5.64 -13.99 -5.47
N GLY A 18 6.38 -14.01 -6.60
CA GLY A 18 6.66 -12.81 -7.40
C GLY A 18 5.42 -12.14 -8.01
N ILE A 19 4.32 -12.88 -8.16
CA ILE A 19 3.02 -12.35 -8.65
C ILE A 19 1.95 -12.33 -7.55
N GLY A 20 2.36 -12.46 -6.27
CA GLY A 20 1.45 -12.41 -5.12
C GLY A 20 0.61 -13.66 -4.90
N GLN A 21 1.03 -14.81 -5.44
CA GLN A 21 0.35 -16.11 -5.30
C GLN A 21 1.16 -17.11 -4.45
N GLY A 22 0.67 -18.34 -4.35
CA GLY A 22 1.35 -19.43 -3.63
C GLY A 22 1.22 -19.27 -2.12
N TYR A 23 2.35 -19.15 -1.43
CA TYR A 23 2.36 -18.98 0.02
C TYR A 23 2.14 -17.53 0.48
N TRP A 24 2.01 -16.58 -0.45
CA TRP A 24 1.71 -15.18 -0.13
C TRP A 24 0.22 -15.01 0.15
N THR A 25 -0.12 -14.54 1.35
CA THR A 25 -1.47 -14.07 1.69
C THR A 25 -1.38 -12.67 2.29
N ALA A 26 -2.39 -11.83 2.04
CA ALA A 26 -2.46 -10.48 2.57
C ALA A 26 -3.91 -10.08 2.88
N THR A 27 -4.10 -9.23 3.88
CA THR A 27 -5.40 -8.64 4.19
C THR A 27 -5.62 -7.36 3.37
N PRO A 28 -6.87 -6.94 3.13
CA PRO A 28 -7.15 -5.66 2.47
C PRO A 28 -6.48 -4.46 3.16
N MET A 29 -6.41 -4.47 4.50
CA MET A 29 -5.72 -3.44 5.28
C MET A 29 -4.20 -3.41 5.00
N GLN A 30 -3.58 -4.57 4.84
CA GLN A 30 -2.17 -4.66 4.46
C GLN A 30 -1.92 -4.14 3.04
N ILE A 31 -2.83 -4.40 2.11
CA ILE A 31 -2.77 -3.84 0.75
C ILE A 31 -2.87 -2.30 0.81
N ALA A 32 -3.86 -1.76 1.55
CA ALA A 32 -4.01 -0.32 1.72
C ALA A 32 -2.74 0.34 2.32
N LYS A 33 -2.14 -0.29 3.34
CA LYS A 33 -0.87 0.17 3.92
C LYS A 33 0.25 0.15 2.88
N ALA A 34 0.42 -0.94 2.14
CA ALA A 34 1.47 -1.06 1.13
C ALA A 34 1.31 -0.02 0.00
N THR A 35 0.08 0.23 -0.44
CA THR A 35 -0.21 1.28 -1.44
C THR A 35 0.12 2.67 -0.91
N SER A 36 -0.19 2.96 0.36
CA SER A 36 0.18 4.23 0.99
C SER A 36 1.71 4.44 1.00
N VAL A 37 2.48 3.38 1.34
CA VAL A 37 3.95 3.43 1.31
C VAL A 37 4.47 3.72 -0.11
N LEU A 38 3.88 3.10 -1.14
CA LEU A 38 4.24 3.34 -2.54
C LEU A 38 4.00 4.80 -2.95
N VAL A 39 2.84 5.34 -2.60
CA VAL A 39 2.46 6.73 -2.93
C VAL A 39 3.35 7.72 -2.18
N ASN A 40 3.70 7.43 -0.93
CA ASN A 40 4.55 8.28 -0.09
C ASN A 40 6.05 7.96 -0.21
N GLU A 41 6.48 7.33 -1.30
CA GLU A 41 7.89 7.12 -1.67
C GLU A 41 8.75 6.45 -0.57
N GLY A 42 8.16 5.54 0.20
CA GLY A 42 8.84 4.77 1.23
C GLY A 42 8.54 5.19 2.67
N GLU A 43 7.77 6.26 2.90
CA GLU A 43 7.28 6.61 4.23
C GLU A 43 6.24 5.60 4.73
N VAL A 44 6.41 5.12 5.97
CA VAL A 44 5.60 4.02 6.51
C VAL A 44 4.80 4.47 7.73
N ILE A 45 3.50 4.68 7.51
CA ILE A 45 2.55 5.10 8.54
C ILE A 45 1.59 3.94 8.85
N ALA A 46 1.26 3.74 10.14
CA ALA A 46 0.23 2.78 10.53
C ALA A 46 -1.16 3.29 10.09
N PRO A 47 -1.98 2.45 9.43
CA PRO A 47 -3.38 2.81 9.18
C PRO A 47 -4.11 2.99 10.51
N HIS A 48 -4.77 4.13 10.68
CA HIS A 48 -5.49 4.50 11.89
C HIS A 48 -6.82 5.19 11.53
N LEU A 49 -7.80 5.07 12.42
CA LEU A 49 -9.12 5.71 12.29
C LEU A 49 -9.25 6.94 13.21
N LEU A 50 -8.59 6.90 14.37
CA LEU A 50 -8.66 7.95 15.37
C LEU A 50 -7.86 9.16 14.88
N LYS A 51 -8.52 10.32 14.80
CA LYS A 51 -7.89 11.59 14.40
C LYS A 51 -7.57 12.46 15.62
N ALA A 52 -8.53 12.59 16.52
CA ALA A 52 -8.45 13.43 17.70
C ALA A 52 -9.41 12.92 18.77
N THR A 53 -9.14 13.26 20.03
CA THR A 53 -10.01 12.99 21.18
C THR A 53 -10.46 14.30 21.82
N ILE A 54 -11.70 14.33 22.29
CA ILE A 54 -12.28 15.46 23.02
C ILE A 54 -12.66 14.93 24.40
N GLU A 55 -12.22 15.61 25.45
CA GLU A 55 -12.64 15.27 26.81
C GLU A 55 -14.10 15.69 27.01
N ASN A 56 -14.85 14.87 27.76
CA ASN A 56 -16.27 15.09 27.95
C ASN A 56 -16.51 16.38 28.74
N GLY A 57 -17.20 17.34 28.13
CA GLY A 57 -17.47 18.66 28.70
C GLY A 57 -16.70 19.81 28.06
N ASN A 58 -15.73 19.52 27.18
CA ASN A 58 -14.97 20.54 26.46
C ASN A 58 -15.59 20.82 25.08
N ASP A 59 -15.35 22.02 24.58
CA ASP A 59 -15.75 22.43 23.24
C ASP A 59 -14.93 21.72 22.16
N PHE A 60 -15.47 21.60 20.95
CA PHE A 60 -14.81 20.95 19.80
C PHE A 60 -13.48 21.61 19.41
N GLU A 61 -13.30 22.90 19.75
CA GLU A 61 -12.05 23.62 19.49
C GLU A 61 -10.88 23.14 20.36
N GLU A 62 -11.15 22.48 21.49
CA GLU A 62 -10.13 21.94 22.41
C GLU A 62 -9.72 20.50 22.10
N GLN A 63 -10.02 20.00 20.90
CA GLN A 63 -9.65 18.64 20.50
C GLN A 63 -8.13 18.40 20.52
N GLN A 64 -7.70 17.30 21.12
CA GLN A 64 -6.30 16.89 21.10
C GLN A 64 -6.06 15.94 19.92
N THR A 65 -5.18 16.33 19.01
CA THR A 65 -4.83 15.48 17.86
C THR A 65 -4.07 14.25 18.35
N THR A 66 -4.45 13.08 17.87
CA THR A 66 -3.79 11.84 18.27
C THR A 66 -2.49 11.63 17.52
N GLU A 67 -1.46 11.23 18.25
CA GLU A 67 -0.22 10.77 17.64
C GLU A 67 -0.46 9.44 16.89
N TYR A 68 0.03 9.35 15.66
CA TYR A 68 -0.05 8.13 14.87
C TYR A 68 1.29 7.37 14.90
N VAL A 69 1.19 6.05 14.90
CA VAL A 69 2.37 5.18 14.91
C VAL A 69 3.05 5.20 13.54
N THR A 70 4.34 5.53 13.52
CA THR A 70 5.21 5.47 12.34
C THR A 70 6.19 4.30 12.44
N TYR A 71 6.65 3.81 11.29
CA TYR A 71 7.69 2.79 11.20
C TYR A 71 8.90 3.33 10.44
N PRO A 72 10.09 2.70 10.56
CA PRO A 72 11.26 3.11 9.79
C PRO A 72 10.95 3.15 8.28
N PRO A 73 11.28 4.26 7.59
CA PRO A 73 10.99 4.40 6.17
C PRO A 73 11.90 3.47 5.34
N ILE A 74 11.43 3.11 4.15
CA ILE A 74 12.21 2.37 3.16
C ILE A 74 13.22 3.35 2.54
N LYS A 75 14.49 3.22 2.92
CA LYS A 75 15.59 4.07 2.45
C LYS A 75 16.32 3.44 1.26
N ASN A 76 17.13 4.25 0.57
CA ASN A 76 18.02 3.84 -0.52
C ASN A 76 17.33 3.34 -1.80
N VAL A 77 16.07 3.73 -2.03
CA VAL A 77 15.38 3.50 -3.30
C VAL A 77 15.39 4.80 -4.11
N PRO A 78 16.08 4.85 -5.27
CA PRO A 78 16.02 6.00 -6.15
C PRO A 78 14.59 6.36 -6.56
N LYS A 79 14.26 7.66 -6.52
CA LYS A 79 12.92 8.18 -6.86
C LYS A 79 12.35 7.65 -8.17
N LYS A 80 13.22 7.45 -9.18
CA LYS A 80 12.86 6.87 -10.48
C LYS A 80 12.08 5.56 -10.40
N TYR A 81 12.33 4.72 -9.38
CA TYR A 81 11.64 3.44 -9.25
C TYR A 81 10.23 3.61 -8.69
N TRP A 82 10.04 4.53 -7.74
CA TRP A 82 8.71 4.91 -7.26
C TRP A 82 7.87 5.51 -8.40
N ASP A 83 8.46 6.43 -9.17
CA ASP A 83 7.79 7.05 -10.31
C ASP A 83 7.47 6.05 -11.42
N MET A 84 8.37 5.11 -11.69
CA MET A 84 8.13 4.04 -12.68
C MET A 84 6.94 3.15 -12.27
N ALA A 85 6.84 2.78 -11.00
CA ALA A 85 5.72 1.99 -10.49
C ALA A 85 4.39 2.79 -10.56
N LYS A 86 4.39 4.04 -10.11
CA LYS A 86 3.23 4.95 -10.18
C LYS A 86 2.76 5.18 -11.62
N GLU A 87 3.68 5.41 -12.57
CA GLU A 87 3.35 5.53 -14.00
C GLU A 87 2.80 4.22 -14.58
N GLY A 88 3.33 3.07 -14.16
CA GLY A 88 2.79 1.76 -14.52
C GLY A 88 1.33 1.62 -14.12
N MET A 89 0.99 1.97 -12.87
CA MET A 89 -0.38 1.97 -12.35
C MET A 89 -1.29 2.94 -13.14
N ARG A 90 -0.84 4.18 -13.36
CA ARG A 90 -1.55 5.15 -14.21
C ARG A 90 -1.84 4.60 -15.61
N ARG A 91 -0.91 3.88 -16.24
CA ARG A 91 -1.10 3.23 -17.54
C ARG A 91 -2.06 2.03 -17.50
N VAL A 92 -2.22 1.37 -16.36
CA VAL A 92 -3.25 0.33 -16.18
C VAL A 92 -4.66 0.94 -16.30
N ASN A 93 -4.86 2.17 -15.83
CA ASN A 93 -6.15 2.87 -15.87
C ASN A 93 -6.35 3.72 -17.14
N HIS A 94 -5.31 4.34 -17.68
CA HIS A 94 -5.45 5.32 -18.77
C HIS A 94 -4.73 4.92 -20.07
N GLY A 95 -3.81 3.96 -20.01
CA GLY A 95 -3.07 3.49 -21.18
C GLY A 95 -3.95 2.70 -22.13
N THR A 96 -3.65 2.76 -23.44
CA THR A 96 -4.46 2.12 -24.50
C THR A 96 -4.66 0.61 -24.31
N ARG A 97 -3.68 -0.07 -23.67
CA ARG A 97 -3.69 -1.51 -23.35
C ARG A 97 -3.88 -1.80 -21.85
N GLY A 98 -4.32 -0.82 -21.06
CA GLY A 98 -4.49 -0.95 -19.61
C GLY A 98 -5.60 -1.92 -19.23
N THR A 99 -5.33 -2.81 -18.27
CA THR A 99 -6.28 -3.87 -17.86
C THR A 99 -7.51 -3.31 -17.12
N ALA A 100 -7.39 -2.16 -16.48
CA ALA A 100 -8.49 -1.51 -15.75
C ALA A 100 -9.11 -0.34 -16.52
N ARG A 101 -8.64 -0.05 -17.75
CA ARG A 101 -9.05 1.12 -18.53
C ARG A 101 -10.55 1.30 -18.66
N ARG A 102 -11.27 0.20 -18.91
CA ARG A 102 -12.74 0.24 -19.09
C ARG A 102 -13.47 0.81 -17.87
N SER A 103 -12.92 0.64 -16.68
CA SER A 103 -13.49 1.14 -15.42
C SER A 103 -13.18 2.62 -15.17
N PHE A 104 -12.05 3.12 -15.67
CA PHE A 104 -11.50 4.43 -15.27
C PHE A 104 -11.46 5.51 -16.37
N TYR A 105 -11.66 5.15 -17.66
CA TYR A 105 -11.39 6.06 -18.80
C TYR A 105 -12.23 7.36 -18.91
N LYS A 106 -13.30 7.52 -18.12
CA LYS A 106 -14.20 8.70 -18.14
C LYS A 106 -14.25 9.45 -16.80
N MET A 107 -13.28 9.24 -15.93
CA MET A 107 -13.25 9.95 -14.66
C MET A 107 -12.81 11.41 -14.84
N ASN A 108 -13.37 12.30 -14.02
CA ASN A 108 -13.03 13.72 -14.01
C ASN A 108 -11.66 14.01 -13.37
N TYR A 109 -11.02 13.00 -12.78
CA TYR A 109 -9.72 13.08 -12.12
C TYR A 109 -8.84 11.92 -12.60
N GLU A 110 -7.53 12.11 -12.53
CA GLU A 110 -6.58 11.07 -12.91
C GLU A 110 -6.40 10.06 -11.77
N THR A 111 -6.63 8.79 -12.09
CA THR A 111 -6.39 7.66 -11.20
C THR A 111 -5.09 6.93 -11.56
N ALA A 112 -4.41 6.42 -10.54
CA ALA A 112 -3.33 5.45 -10.68
C ALA A 112 -3.80 4.09 -10.17
#